data_AF-A0A9X2ZA41-F1
#
_entry.id   AF-A0A9X2ZA41-F1
#
_cell.length_a   1.000
_cell.length_b   1.000
_cell.length_c   1.000
_cell.angle_alpha   90.00
_cell.angle_beta   90.00
_cell.angle_gamma   90.00
#
_symmetry.space_group_name_H-M   'P 1'
#
loop_
_entity.id
_entity.type
_entity.pdbx_description
1 polymer ?
#
loop_
_entity_poly.entity_id
_entity_poly.type
_entity_poly.pdbx_seq_one_letter_code
_entity_poly.pdbx_strand_id
1 'polypeptide(L)'
;MFYFKNKKMKERIFSFLLVLLLVSFNKVQENVNLQQLKKAYVEKNEKKFIESFPGNFEDFKSTFGWNDKLDKPNPFYEDANEYTDYFFKLVSQPKYDIYKEKIINISINGKWEADGVNYFHKKMQAITETDKGFVSLLNGLNESKVNSFWNFYFDKEDLKYSQQLNLILDKSMRDKSMLVFEKIKKERNQSPENISKNKQSKFEVFDKDGYTNLRADKNSSSKVLDKVISGEEIEILESIGDWWHIKTKTGKIGYVHKSRIRIKTDDNSTFFSATEFKKDLQSKGYVITVEKKCDLNQDGKEDQLLVFEPKVIGSNSSNDIIMNSPVCILINKGNDKYLVYKNLNIIYTVVSNCPSDGFQSLVVKDNYFTIEQNTCGGWYLIDEYTTFKFDKNSDEIVLHKFGQSFSDRKNPDKVIPDLLLSTKNFGKILFQNFNSKTILEKKK
;
A
#
# COMPACT_ATOMS: atom_id res chain seq x y z
N MET A 1 -59.39 34.09 -10.45
CA MET A 1 -58.35 33.07 -10.73
C MET A 1 -57.12 33.59 -11.50
N PHE A 2 -57.25 34.63 -12.34
CA PHE A 2 -56.12 35.22 -13.09
C PHE A 2 -55.07 35.96 -12.23
N TYR A 3 -55.48 36.61 -11.14
CA TYR A 3 -54.58 37.44 -10.31
C TYR A 3 -53.52 36.62 -9.54
N PHE A 4 -53.87 35.42 -9.06
CA PHE A 4 -52.95 34.53 -8.33
C PHE A 4 -51.87 33.88 -9.21
N LYS A 5 -52.16 33.68 -10.51
CA LYS A 5 -51.19 33.12 -11.48
C LYS A 5 -50.06 34.11 -11.78
N ASN A 6 -50.38 35.41 -11.80
CA ASN A 6 -49.41 36.49 -12.06
C ASN A 6 -48.44 36.74 -10.90
N LYS A 7 -48.89 36.59 -9.64
CA LYS A 7 -48.00 36.77 -8.47
C LYS A 7 -46.94 35.66 -8.37
N LYS A 8 -47.35 34.39 -8.51
CA LYS A 8 -46.42 33.24 -8.55
C LYS A 8 -45.45 33.32 -9.74
N MET A 9 -45.88 33.84 -10.88
CA MET A 9 -45.02 34.03 -12.05
C MET A 9 -44.00 35.15 -11.81
N LYS A 10 -44.41 36.28 -11.24
CA LYS A 10 -43.49 37.38 -10.85
C LYS A 10 -42.47 36.96 -9.79
N GLU A 11 -42.88 36.20 -8.78
CA GLU A 11 -41.97 35.65 -7.75
C GLU A 11 -40.94 34.69 -8.35
N ARG A 12 -41.34 33.85 -9.32
CA ARG A 12 -40.43 32.96 -10.05
C ARG A 12 -39.45 33.73 -10.95
N ILE A 13 -39.91 34.76 -11.65
CA ILE A 13 -39.06 35.62 -12.49
C ILE A 13 -38.06 36.40 -11.62
N PHE A 14 -38.49 36.93 -10.48
CA PHE A 14 -37.63 37.64 -9.54
C PHE A 14 -36.57 36.71 -8.92
N SER A 15 -36.96 35.50 -8.51
CA SER A 15 -36.03 34.48 -8.02
C SER A 15 -35.01 34.07 -9.09
N PHE A 16 -35.42 33.95 -10.35
CA PHE A 16 -34.53 33.61 -11.46
C PHE A 16 -33.55 34.75 -11.79
N LEU A 17 -34.02 36.00 -11.80
CA LEU A 17 -33.17 37.19 -11.99
C LEU A 17 -32.14 37.35 -10.85
N LEU A 18 -32.54 37.08 -9.60
CA LEU A 18 -31.63 37.12 -8.44
C LEU A 18 -30.53 36.06 -8.56
N VAL A 19 -30.86 34.85 -9.02
CA VAL A 19 -29.88 33.78 -9.28
C VAL A 19 -28.91 34.19 -10.39
N LEU A 20 -29.38 34.79 -11.48
CA LEU A 20 -28.52 35.28 -12.57
C LEU A 20 -27.59 36.43 -12.14
N LEU A 21 -28.05 37.34 -11.28
CA LEU A 21 -27.23 38.41 -10.70
C LEU A 21 -26.14 37.86 -9.77
N LEU A 22 -26.47 36.88 -8.93
CA LEU A 22 -25.49 36.21 -8.06
C LEU A 22 -24.43 35.46 -8.88
N VAL A 23 -24.84 34.76 -9.95
CA VAL A 23 -23.91 34.05 -10.85
C VAL A 23 -22.98 35.01 -11.58
N SER A 24 -23.49 36.14 -12.07
CA SER A 24 -22.69 37.15 -12.77
C SER A 24 -21.71 37.88 -11.84
N PHE A 25 -22.14 38.20 -10.61
CA PHE A 25 -21.27 38.82 -9.60
C PHE A 25 -20.11 37.90 -9.20
N ASN A 26 -20.38 36.61 -8.96
CA ASN A 26 -19.35 35.61 -8.64
C ASN A 26 -18.31 35.49 -9.77
N LYS A 27 -18.74 35.47 -11.03
CA LYS A 27 -17.85 35.35 -12.20
C LYS A 27 -16.95 36.58 -12.40
N VAL A 28 -17.42 37.77 -12.03
CA VAL A 28 -16.60 39.00 -12.07
C VAL A 28 -15.54 38.97 -10.97
N GLN A 29 -15.90 38.56 -9.75
CA GLN A 29 -14.98 38.53 -8.62
C GLN A 29 -13.87 37.48 -8.80
N GLU A 30 -14.19 36.32 -9.38
CA GLU A 30 -13.22 35.29 -9.75
C GLU A 30 -12.17 35.80 -10.76
N ASN A 31 -12.62 36.52 -11.81
CA ASN A 31 -11.72 37.11 -12.80
C ASN A 31 -10.79 38.20 -12.22
N VAL A 32 -11.27 38.98 -11.25
CA VAL A 32 -10.46 40.01 -10.57
C VAL A 32 -9.35 39.37 -9.75
N ASN A 33 -9.63 38.27 -9.04
CA ASN A 33 -8.63 37.58 -8.22
C ASN A 33 -7.50 36.97 -9.06
N LEU A 34 -7.82 36.37 -10.22
CA LEU A 34 -6.84 35.79 -11.13
C LEU A 34 -5.88 36.84 -11.71
N GLN A 35 -6.41 38.02 -12.07
CA GLN A 35 -5.59 39.13 -12.56
C GLN A 35 -4.66 39.68 -11.48
N GLN A 36 -5.13 39.78 -10.23
CA GLN A 36 -4.31 40.22 -9.10
C GLN A 36 -3.19 39.23 -8.80
N LEU A 37 -3.48 37.92 -8.81
CA LEU A 37 -2.49 36.87 -8.60
C LEU A 37 -1.36 36.94 -9.63
N LYS A 38 -1.70 37.01 -10.93
CA LYS A 38 -0.73 37.14 -12.02
C LYS A 38 0.11 38.40 -11.89
N LYS A 39 -0.54 39.55 -11.64
CA LYS A 39 0.15 40.82 -11.49
C LYS A 39 1.13 40.78 -10.33
N ALA A 40 0.70 40.29 -9.17
CA ALA A 40 1.57 40.17 -8.00
C ALA A 40 2.74 39.20 -8.22
N TYR A 41 2.53 38.12 -8.99
CA TYR A 41 3.58 37.18 -9.36
C TYR A 41 4.64 37.81 -10.26
N VAL A 42 4.22 38.52 -11.31
CA VAL A 42 5.13 39.21 -12.26
C VAL A 42 5.90 40.34 -11.59
N GLU A 43 5.23 41.14 -10.75
CA GLU A 43 5.85 42.23 -9.99
C GLU A 43 6.69 41.75 -8.80
N LYS A 44 6.69 40.44 -8.51
CA LYS A 44 7.27 39.82 -7.31
C LYS A 44 6.83 40.52 -6.01
N ASN A 45 5.60 41.00 -5.98
CA ASN A 45 4.98 41.57 -4.79
C ASN A 45 4.58 40.44 -3.84
N GLU A 46 5.50 40.01 -2.99
CA GLU A 46 5.36 38.83 -2.11
C GLU A 46 4.08 38.84 -1.28
N LYS A 47 3.77 39.95 -0.60
CA LYS A 47 2.59 40.06 0.25
C LYS A 47 1.29 39.93 -0.56
N LYS A 48 1.16 40.70 -1.64
CA LYS A 48 -0.04 40.62 -2.50
C LYS A 48 -0.16 39.25 -3.15
N PHE A 49 0.95 38.63 -3.53
CA PHE A 49 0.95 37.30 -4.13
C PHE A 49 0.39 36.27 -3.14
N ILE A 50 0.91 36.22 -1.91
CA ILE A 50 0.42 35.27 -0.90
C ILE A 50 -1.04 35.55 -0.56
N GLU A 51 -1.45 36.81 -0.46
CA GLU A 51 -2.84 37.20 -0.19
C GLU A 51 -3.79 36.75 -1.30
N SER A 52 -3.38 36.93 -2.58
CA SER A 52 -4.14 36.51 -3.76
C SER A 52 -4.01 35.03 -4.12
N PHE A 53 -3.05 34.29 -3.54
CA PHE A 53 -2.92 32.85 -3.76
C PHE A 53 -4.16 32.13 -3.21
N PRO A 54 -4.67 31.08 -3.88
CA PRO A 54 -5.87 30.36 -3.44
C PRO A 54 -5.88 30.01 -1.95
N GLY A 55 -7.03 30.16 -1.32
CA GLY A 55 -7.20 29.95 0.12
C GLY A 55 -7.87 28.62 0.50
N ASN A 56 -8.44 27.90 -0.47
CA ASN A 56 -9.14 26.64 -0.29
C ASN A 56 -8.98 25.77 -1.54
N PHE A 57 -9.40 24.50 -1.45
CA PHE A 57 -9.23 23.52 -2.53
C PHE A 57 -9.92 23.93 -3.83
N GLU A 58 -11.15 24.41 -3.77
CA GLU A 58 -11.95 24.76 -4.96
C GLU A 58 -11.32 25.93 -5.72
N ASP A 59 -10.89 26.98 -5.00
CA ASP A 59 -10.17 28.09 -5.60
C ASP A 59 -8.82 27.65 -6.17
N PHE A 60 -8.14 26.71 -5.50
CA PHE A 60 -6.88 26.18 -5.99
C PHE A 60 -7.08 25.41 -7.29
N LYS A 61 -8.08 24.52 -7.34
CA LYS A 61 -8.43 23.74 -8.53
C LYS A 61 -8.94 24.62 -9.66
N SER A 62 -9.80 25.61 -9.39
CA SER A 62 -10.30 26.54 -10.41
C SER A 62 -9.23 27.50 -10.95
N THR A 63 -8.10 27.62 -10.25
CA THR A 63 -6.95 28.41 -10.67
C THR A 63 -5.94 27.56 -11.44
N PHE A 64 -5.56 26.40 -10.88
CA PHE A 64 -4.39 25.60 -11.28
C PHE A 64 -4.70 24.16 -11.72
N GLY A 65 -5.93 23.67 -11.53
CA GLY A 65 -6.33 22.30 -11.83
C GLY A 65 -7.06 22.13 -13.17
N TRP A 66 -7.53 20.92 -13.45
CA TRP A 66 -8.37 20.64 -14.60
C TRP A 66 -9.81 21.09 -14.36
N ASN A 67 -10.48 21.59 -15.41
CA ASN A 67 -11.90 21.90 -15.35
C ASN A 67 -12.73 20.73 -15.89
N ASP A 68 -13.16 19.82 -15.01
CA ASP A 68 -13.91 18.62 -15.41
C ASP A 68 -15.20 18.93 -16.16
N LYS A 69 -15.84 20.08 -15.89
CA LYS A 69 -17.12 20.46 -16.50
C LYS A 69 -16.96 20.91 -17.95
N LEU A 70 -15.83 21.56 -18.24
CA LEU A 70 -15.54 22.14 -19.55
C LEU A 70 -14.49 21.34 -20.32
N ASP A 71 -13.96 20.28 -19.70
CA ASP A 71 -12.90 19.42 -20.20
C ASP A 71 -11.71 20.20 -20.78
N LYS A 72 -11.20 21.14 -19.97
CA LYS A 72 -10.10 22.03 -20.37
C LYS A 72 -9.28 22.51 -19.16
N PRO A 73 -8.03 22.96 -19.35
CA PRO A 73 -7.25 23.56 -18.28
C PRO A 73 -7.89 24.86 -17.75
N ASN A 74 -7.76 25.08 -16.44
CA ASN A 74 -8.07 26.36 -15.82
C ASN A 74 -6.95 27.40 -16.08
N PRO A 75 -7.18 28.71 -15.80
CA PRO A 75 -6.34 29.80 -16.32
C PRO A 75 -4.84 29.74 -16.05
N PHE A 76 -4.40 29.12 -14.96
CA PHE A 76 -2.97 28.98 -14.60
C PHE A 76 -2.51 27.52 -14.51
N TYR A 77 -3.20 26.60 -15.18
CA TYR A 77 -2.87 25.17 -15.16
C TYR A 77 -1.40 24.90 -15.54
N GLU A 78 -0.91 25.49 -16.64
CA GLU A 78 0.48 25.31 -17.10
C GLU A 78 1.52 25.92 -16.13
N ASP A 79 1.13 26.97 -15.41
CA ASP A 79 2.01 27.69 -14.48
C ASP A 79 1.91 27.15 -13.04
N ALA A 80 1.12 26.09 -12.81
CA ALA A 80 0.77 25.60 -11.48
C ALA A 80 1.99 25.30 -10.61
N ASN A 81 3.01 24.65 -11.19
CA ASN A 81 4.22 24.28 -10.44
C ASN A 81 5.02 25.51 -10.03
N GLU A 82 5.18 26.49 -10.93
CA GLU A 82 5.95 27.70 -10.69
C GLU A 82 5.32 28.57 -9.59
N TYR A 83 3.99 28.77 -9.65
CA TYR A 83 3.26 29.54 -8.65
C TYR A 83 3.23 28.82 -7.30
N THR A 84 3.08 27.49 -7.32
CA THR A 84 3.13 26.66 -6.11
C THR A 84 4.51 26.73 -5.47
N ASP A 85 5.59 26.60 -6.23
CA ASP A 85 6.96 26.70 -5.70
C ASP A 85 7.23 28.07 -5.08
N TYR A 86 6.78 29.13 -5.74
CA TYR A 86 6.92 30.46 -5.19
C TYR A 86 6.13 30.63 -3.90
N PHE A 87 4.90 30.14 -3.84
CA PHE A 87 4.10 30.15 -2.61
C PHE A 87 4.78 29.40 -1.46
N PHE A 88 5.23 28.15 -1.68
CA PHE A 88 5.91 27.35 -0.66
C PHE A 88 7.24 27.98 -0.21
N LYS A 89 7.99 28.60 -1.13
CA LYS A 89 9.20 29.37 -0.81
C LYS A 89 8.91 30.58 0.07
N LEU A 90 7.77 31.25 -0.11
CA LEU A 90 7.42 32.41 0.69
C LEU A 90 6.98 31.99 2.09
N VAL A 91 6.06 31.03 2.21
CA VAL A 91 5.54 30.59 3.52
C VAL A 91 6.57 29.82 4.36
N SER A 92 7.68 29.36 3.78
CA SER A 92 8.84 28.87 4.55
C SER A 92 9.64 29.98 5.25
N GLN A 93 9.43 31.25 4.88
CA GLN A 93 10.09 32.38 5.53
C GLN A 93 9.36 32.74 6.83
N PRO A 94 10.08 33.02 7.94
CA PRO A 94 9.45 33.37 9.22
C PRO A 94 8.44 34.51 9.15
N LYS A 95 8.67 35.51 8.29
CA LYS A 95 7.77 36.67 8.10
C LYS A 95 6.40 36.30 7.51
N TYR A 96 6.28 35.13 6.90
CA TYR A 96 5.06 34.64 6.26
C TYR A 96 4.55 33.32 6.85
N ASP A 97 5.06 32.93 8.03
CA ASP A 97 4.72 31.67 8.70
C ASP A 97 3.20 31.54 8.94
N ILE A 98 2.52 32.65 9.26
CA ILE A 98 1.06 32.71 9.43
C ILE A 98 0.29 32.20 8.20
N TYR A 99 0.86 32.31 7.00
CA TYR A 99 0.21 31.89 5.77
C TYR A 99 0.37 30.38 5.49
N LYS A 100 1.11 29.63 6.32
CA LYS A 100 1.10 28.15 6.27
C LYS A 100 -0.30 27.57 6.50
N GLU A 101 -1.17 28.30 7.21
CA GLU A 101 -2.59 27.91 7.35
C GLU A 101 -3.30 27.80 6.00
N LYS A 102 -2.89 28.57 4.97
CA LYS A 102 -3.44 28.40 3.61
C LYS A 102 -3.15 27.02 3.03
N ILE A 103 -1.99 26.42 3.31
CA ILE A 103 -1.69 25.04 2.87
C ILE A 103 -2.71 24.07 3.46
N ILE A 104 -3.01 24.22 4.75
CA ILE A 104 -4.00 23.41 5.45
C ILE A 104 -5.39 23.63 4.84
N ASN A 105 -5.79 24.88 4.63
CA ASN A 105 -7.12 25.21 4.11
C ASN A 105 -7.33 24.73 2.67
N ILE A 106 -6.29 24.75 1.82
CA ILE A 106 -6.32 24.13 0.48
C ILE A 106 -6.44 22.60 0.58
N SER A 107 -5.84 22.00 1.62
CA SER A 107 -5.85 20.54 1.80
C SER A 107 -7.16 20.02 2.39
N ILE A 108 -7.93 20.86 3.07
CA ILE A 108 -9.25 20.49 3.60
C ILE A 108 -10.23 20.34 2.42
N ASN A 109 -10.88 19.18 2.38
CA ASN A 109 -11.79 18.71 1.33
C ASN A 109 -11.09 18.53 -0.02
N GLY A 110 -9.75 18.49 -0.02
CA GLY A 110 -8.97 18.22 -1.20
C GLY A 110 -9.19 16.81 -1.71
N LYS A 111 -9.10 16.68 -3.04
CA LYS A 111 -9.14 15.41 -3.75
C LYS A 111 -7.94 15.33 -4.68
N TRP A 112 -7.32 14.18 -4.73
CA TRP A 112 -6.16 13.99 -5.59
C TRP A 112 -6.57 13.98 -7.05
N GLU A 113 -5.81 14.74 -7.84
CA GLU A 113 -5.89 14.82 -9.29
C GLU A 113 -4.46 14.95 -9.82
N ALA A 114 -4.26 14.64 -11.10
CA ALA A 114 -2.97 14.79 -11.76
C ALA A 114 -2.46 16.25 -11.78
N ASP A 115 -1.25 16.45 -12.28
CA ASP A 115 -0.67 17.76 -12.61
C ASP A 115 -0.58 18.72 -11.41
N GLY A 116 -1.13 19.93 -11.53
CA GLY A 116 -1.01 20.99 -10.51
C GLY A 116 -1.50 20.58 -9.12
N VAL A 117 -2.57 19.77 -9.05
CA VAL A 117 -3.10 19.27 -7.78
C VAL A 117 -2.13 18.25 -7.16
N ASN A 118 -1.62 17.29 -7.94
CA ASN A 118 -0.59 16.34 -7.48
C ASN A 118 0.71 17.05 -7.07
N TYR A 119 1.09 18.13 -7.77
CA TYR A 119 2.30 18.89 -7.43
C TYR A 119 2.16 19.60 -6.08
N PHE A 120 1.05 20.30 -5.86
CA PHE A 120 0.73 20.90 -4.56
C PHE A 120 0.67 19.84 -3.46
N HIS A 121 0.01 18.71 -3.73
CA HIS A 121 -0.10 17.58 -2.81
C HIS A 121 1.28 17.11 -2.34
N LYS A 122 2.22 16.86 -3.27
CA LYS A 122 3.60 16.48 -2.93
C LYS A 122 4.32 17.51 -2.05
N LYS A 123 4.17 18.80 -2.34
CA LYS A 123 4.77 19.90 -1.55
C LYS A 123 4.16 19.96 -0.14
N MET A 124 2.85 19.76 -0.04
CA MET A 124 2.15 19.66 1.23
C MET A 124 2.59 18.44 2.05
N GLN A 125 2.80 17.28 1.41
CA GLN A 125 3.33 16.10 2.10
C GLN A 125 4.74 16.36 2.65
N ALA A 126 5.61 16.99 1.85
CA ALA A 126 6.96 17.30 2.26
C ALA A 126 7.03 18.23 3.48
N ILE A 127 6.25 19.32 3.51
CA ILE A 127 6.22 20.21 4.68
C ILE A 127 5.61 19.51 5.91
N THR A 128 4.59 18.67 5.73
CA THR A 128 3.98 17.88 6.82
C THR A 128 5.00 16.94 7.47
N GLU A 129 5.90 16.37 6.68
CA GLU A 129 6.92 15.42 7.13
C GLU A 129 8.19 16.08 7.70
N THR A 130 8.38 17.38 7.49
CA THR A 130 9.65 18.05 7.84
C THR A 130 9.51 19.23 8.80
N ASP A 131 8.34 19.88 8.87
CA ASP A 131 8.14 21.09 9.67
C ASP A 131 7.25 20.84 10.90
N LYS A 132 7.87 20.85 12.09
CA LYS A 132 7.15 20.67 13.37
C LYS A 132 6.19 21.82 13.69
N GLY A 133 6.49 23.04 13.25
CA GLY A 133 5.61 24.19 13.42
C GLY A 133 4.34 24.00 12.59
N PHE A 134 4.47 23.50 11.36
CA PHE A 134 3.34 23.15 10.51
C PHE A 134 2.47 22.06 11.14
N VAL A 135 3.07 20.97 11.66
CA VAL A 135 2.34 19.94 12.41
C VAL A 135 1.61 20.52 13.63
N SER A 136 2.21 21.49 14.32
CA SER A 136 1.57 22.15 15.46
C SER A 136 0.30 22.92 15.07
N LEU A 137 0.23 23.46 13.85
CA LEU A 137 -1.00 24.08 13.34
C LEU A 137 -2.11 23.04 13.14
N LEU A 138 -1.78 21.81 12.67
CA LEU A 138 -2.74 20.73 12.53
C LEU A 138 -3.37 20.32 13.87
N ASN A 139 -2.59 20.39 14.96
CA ASN A 139 -3.07 20.06 16.31
C ASN A 139 -4.18 21.01 16.80
N GLY A 140 -4.22 22.25 16.31
CA GLY A 140 -5.24 23.25 16.65
C GLY A 140 -6.57 23.08 15.91
N LEU A 141 -6.65 22.17 14.95
CA LEU A 141 -7.85 21.96 14.14
C LEU A 141 -8.87 21.07 14.87
N ASN A 142 -10.15 21.29 14.57
CA ASN A 142 -11.20 20.36 15.00
C ASN A 142 -11.11 19.02 14.25
N GLU A 143 -11.74 17.99 14.79
CA GLU A 143 -11.64 16.62 14.27
C GLU A 143 -12.07 16.49 12.81
N SER A 144 -13.14 17.17 12.40
CA SER A 144 -13.62 17.15 11.01
C SER A 144 -12.57 17.71 10.04
N LYS A 145 -11.94 18.84 10.38
CA LYS A 145 -10.90 19.46 9.56
C LYS A 145 -9.61 18.62 9.52
N VAL A 146 -9.18 18.07 10.66
CA VAL A 146 -8.00 17.17 10.72
C VAL A 146 -8.23 15.93 9.87
N ASN A 147 -9.40 15.30 9.97
CA ASN A 147 -9.72 14.11 9.18
C ASN A 147 -9.76 14.45 7.69
N SER A 148 -10.32 15.59 7.32
CA SER A 148 -10.35 16.07 5.93
C SER A 148 -8.94 16.31 5.37
N PHE A 149 -8.06 16.93 6.14
CA PHE A 149 -6.64 17.10 5.79
C PHE A 149 -5.95 15.76 5.56
N TRP A 150 -6.09 14.81 6.50
CA TRP A 150 -5.47 13.50 6.36
C TRP A 150 -6.03 12.69 5.19
N ASN A 151 -7.33 12.86 4.87
CA ASN A 151 -7.91 12.23 3.69
C ASN A 151 -7.16 12.68 2.44
N PHE A 152 -7.00 13.99 2.24
CA PHE A 152 -6.25 14.50 1.11
C PHE A 152 -4.78 14.08 1.14
N TYR A 153 -4.09 14.13 2.30
CA TYR A 153 -2.69 13.71 2.41
C TYR A 153 -2.46 12.26 1.93
N PHE A 154 -3.37 11.34 2.25
CA PHE A 154 -3.28 9.93 1.82
C PHE A 154 -3.94 9.67 0.47
N ASP A 155 -4.67 10.63 -0.08
CA ASP A 155 -5.29 10.53 -1.40
C ASP A 155 -4.20 10.61 -2.48
N LYS A 156 -3.66 9.46 -2.88
CA LYS A 156 -2.79 9.25 -4.06
C LYS A 156 -2.72 7.76 -4.38
N GLU A 157 -2.40 7.36 -5.61
CA GLU A 157 -2.41 5.94 -6.02
C GLU A 157 -1.59 5.02 -5.08
N ASP A 158 -0.36 5.42 -4.77
CA ASP A 158 0.54 4.72 -3.85
C ASP A 158 0.23 5.07 -2.37
N LEU A 159 -0.74 4.37 -1.79
CA LEU A 159 -1.11 4.52 -0.38
C LEU A 159 0.01 4.00 0.53
N LYS A 160 0.73 4.92 1.16
CA LYS A 160 1.79 4.61 2.12
C LYS A 160 1.77 5.52 3.33
N TYR A 161 2.17 4.97 4.46
CA TYR A 161 2.42 5.72 5.69
C TYR A 161 3.94 5.85 5.87
N SER A 162 4.48 7.05 5.72
CA SER A 162 5.93 7.25 5.73
C SER A 162 6.50 7.17 7.15
N GLN A 163 7.72 6.66 7.28
CA GLN A 163 8.43 6.65 8.57
C GLN A 163 8.67 8.07 9.07
N GLN A 164 8.95 9.00 8.16
CA GLN A 164 9.18 10.41 8.48
C GLN A 164 7.93 11.05 9.10
N LEU A 165 6.75 10.75 8.56
CA LEU A 165 5.47 11.15 9.17
C LEU A 165 5.32 10.57 10.58
N ASN A 166 5.64 9.29 10.79
CA ASN A 166 5.59 8.66 12.11
C ASN A 166 6.51 9.35 13.13
N LEU A 167 7.68 9.83 12.71
CA LEU A 167 8.67 10.47 13.58
C LEU A 167 8.29 11.90 13.96
N ILE A 168 7.72 12.68 13.03
CA ILE A 168 7.45 14.10 13.25
C ILE A 168 6.15 14.37 14.03
N LEU A 169 5.14 13.52 13.88
CA LEU A 169 3.86 13.66 14.56
C LEU A 169 3.98 13.33 16.05
N ASP A 170 3.23 14.00 16.92
CA ASP A 170 3.05 13.54 18.30
C ASP A 170 2.12 12.31 18.36
N LYS A 171 1.96 11.71 19.55
CA LYS A 171 1.14 10.50 19.70
C LYS A 171 -0.32 10.72 19.27
N SER A 172 -0.93 11.83 19.68
CA SER A 172 -2.33 12.10 19.38
C SER A 172 -2.55 12.30 17.88
N MET A 173 -1.66 13.05 17.22
CA MET A 173 -1.77 13.30 15.79
C MET A 173 -1.42 12.06 14.96
N ARG A 174 -0.45 11.24 15.41
CA ARG A 174 -0.19 9.92 14.82
C ARG A 174 -1.45 9.06 14.83
N ASP A 175 -2.11 8.94 15.98
CA ASP A 175 -3.31 8.10 16.12
C ASP A 175 -4.43 8.58 15.16
N LYS A 176 -4.65 9.90 15.08
CA LYS A 176 -5.63 10.50 14.13
C LYS A 176 -5.28 10.22 12.67
N SER A 177 -4.04 10.46 12.28
CA SER A 177 -3.58 10.21 10.90
C SER A 177 -3.65 8.73 10.54
N MET A 178 -3.30 7.84 11.46
CA MET A 178 -3.35 6.38 11.27
C MET A 178 -4.79 5.88 11.14
N LEU A 179 -5.73 6.43 11.91
CA LEU A 179 -7.16 6.10 11.77
C LEU A 179 -7.67 6.42 10.36
N VAL A 180 -7.29 7.58 9.82
CA VAL A 180 -7.67 7.98 8.46
C VAL A 180 -6.96 7.12 7.41
N PHE A 181 -5.66 6.83 7.59
CA PHE A 181 -4.91 5.93 6.73
C PHE A 181 -5.53 4.54 6.63
N GLU A 182 -5.83 3.90 7.77
CA GLU A 182 -6.44 2.57 7.80
C GLU A 182 -7.88 2.60 7.29
N LYS A 183 -8.62 3.71 7.51
CA LYS A 183 -9.93 3.92 6.89
C LYS A 183 -9.83 3.94 5.36
N ILE A 184 -8.92 4.73 4.78
CA ILE A 184 -8.74 4.82 3.32
C ILE A 184 -8.22 3.50 2.76
N LYS A 185 -7.30 2.84 3.45
CA LYS A 185 -6.83 1.50 3.09
C LYS A 185 -7.99 0.51 3.04
N LYS A 186 -8.87 0.55 4.04
CA LYS A 186 -10.10 -0.26 4.07
C LYS A 186 -11.08 0.14 2.96
N GLU A 187 -11.30 1.42 2.71
CA GLU A 187 -12.19 1.94 1.66
C GLU A 187 -11.68 1.61 0.25
N ARG A 188 -10.37 1.69 0.00
CA ARG A 188 -9.74 1.24 -1.27
C ARG A 188 -9.81 -0.27 -1.42
N ASN A 189 -9.80 -1.00 -0.32
CA ASN A 189 -10.12 -2.42 -0.30
C ASN A 189 -11.64 -2.71 -0.41
N GLN A 190 -12.50 -1.68 -0.39
CA GLN A 190 -13.98 -1.78 -0.36
C GLN A 190 -14.73 -1.00 -1.48
N SER A 191 -14.06 -0.21 -2.34
CA SER A 191 -14.71 0.62 -3.39
C SER A 191 -15.07 -0.18 -4.67
N PRO A 192 -16.17 0.17 -5.39
CA PRO A 192 -16.85 -0.69 -6.37
C PRO A 192 -16.17 -0.86 -7.74
N GLU A 193 -14.97 -0.35 -7.98
CA GLU A 193 -14.28 -0.52 -9.27
C GLU A 193 -13.48 -1.83 -9.39
N ASN A 194 -13.47 -2.65 -8.34
CA ASN A 194 -13.03 -4.05 -8.42
C ASN A 194 -14.22 -5.02 -8.60
N ILE A 195 -15.18 -4.69 -9.48
CA ILE A 195 -16.07 -5.71 -10.09
C ILE A 195 -15.29 -6.45 -11.18
N SER A 196 -14.19 -7.10 -10.79
CA SER A 196 -13.84 -8.41 -11.30
C SER A 196 -12.90 -9.06 -10.27
N LYS A 197 -13.36 -10.18 -9.71
CA LYS A 197 -12.63 -11.09 -8.82
C LYS A 197 -12.41 -10.59 -7.38
N ASN A 198 -13.43 -10.74 -6.53
CA ASN A 198 -13.17 -11.14 -5.16
C ASN A 198 -14.04 -12.33 -4.76
N LYS A 199 -13.41 -13.49 -4.73
CA LYS A 199 -13.94 -14.72 -4.14
C LYS A 199 -13.61 -14.64 -2.66
N GLN A 200 -14.66 -14.54 -1.86
CA GLN A 200 -14.65 -14.43 -0.40
C GLN A 200 -13.78 -15.55 0.21
N SER A 201 -12.67 -15.19 0.85
CA SER A 201 -11.87 -16.16 1.61
C SER A 201 -12.46 -16.26 3.02
N LYS A 202 -13.24 -17.32 3.27
CA LYS A 202 -13.68 -17.69 4.62
C LYS A 202 -12.45 -18.19 5.39
N PHE A 203 -12.38 -18.04 6.72
CA PHE A 203 -11.31 -18.65 7.53
C PHE A 203 -11.88 -19.82 8.32
N GLU A 204 -11.06 -20.80 8.68
CA GLU A 204 -11.46 -21.90 9.56
C GLU A 204 -10.40 -22.22 10.60
N VAL A 205 -10.84 -22.86 11.68
CA VAL A 205 -9.93 -23.43 12.70
C VAL A 205 -9.34 -24.75 12.21
N PHE A 206 -8.07 -24.98 12.51
CA PHE A 206 -7.38 -26.25 12.25
C PHE A 206 -6.47 -26.62 13.42
N ASP A 207 -6.80 -27.70 14.12
CA ASP A 207 -6.00 -28.28 15.18
C ASP A 207 -5.98 -29.82 15.07
N LYS A 208 -4.79 -30.42 15.26
CA LYS A 208 -4.60 -31.87 15.24
C LYS A 208 -5.34 -32.58 16.38
N ASP A 209 -5.61 -31.85 17.47
CA ASP A 209 -6.30 -32.37 18.64
C ASP A 209 -7.84 -32.31 18.47
N GLY A 210 -8.31 -31.90 17.28
CA GLY A 210 -9.73 -31.83 16.90
C GLY A 210 -10.42 -30.51 17.27
N TYR A 211 -9.81 -29.68 18.14
CA TYR A 211 -10.33 -28.37 18.52
C TYR A 211 -9.20 -27.45 19.02
N THR A 212 -9.46 -26.13 19.01
CA THR A 212 -8.63 -25.13 19.70
C THR A 212 -9.41 -24.41 20.80
N ASN A 213 -8.71 -23.85 21.78
CA ASN A 213 -9.33 -23.04 22.82
C ASN A 213 -9.49 -21.59 22.35
N LEU A 214 -10.72 -21.07 22.39
CA LEU A 214 -11.01 -19.64 22.34
C LEU A 214 -10.70 -19.03 23.71
N ARG A 215 -9.87 -18.00 23.76
CA ARG A 215 -9.32 -17.45 24.99
C ARG A 215 -9.72 -15.99 25.23
N ALA A 216 -9.73 -15.57 26.49
CA ALA A 216 -10.09 -14.21 26.87
C ALA A 216 -9.04 -13.16 26.47
N ASP A 217 -7.75 -13.52 26.44
CA ASP A 217 -6.65 -12.61 26.12
C ASP A 217 -5.62 -13.26 25.17
N LYS A 218 -4.69 -12.43 24.68
CA LYS A 218 -3.61 -12.78 23.73
C LYS A 218 -2.49 -13.64 24.35
N ASN A 219 -2.80 -14.69 25.10
CA ASN A 219 -1.81 -15.62 25.70
C ASN A 219 -2.39 -17.02 26.01
N SER A 220 -1.51 -18.02 26.19
CA SER A 220 -1.90 -19.42 26.42
C SER A 220 -2.38 -19.73 27.85
N SER A 221 -2.18 -18.82 28.80
CA SER A 221 -2.59 -18.96 30.20
C SER A 221 -3.94 -18.33 30.53
N SER A 222 -4.49 -17.49 29.63
CA SER A 222 -5.74 -16.78 29.91
C SER A 222 -6.93 -17.73 29.92
N LYS A 223 -8.01 -17.29 30.59
CA LYS A 223 -9.26 -18.03 30.70
C LYS A 223 -9.74 -18.55 29.34
N VAL A 224 -10.11 -19.82 29.29
CA VAL A 224 -10.76 -20.43 28.12
C VAL A 224 -12.23 -20.02 28.13
N LEU A 225 -12.68 -19.36 27.07
CA LEU A 225 -14.05 -18.92 26.86
C LEU A 225 -14.89 -20.00 26.15
N ASP A 226 -14.28 -20.73 25.22
CA ASP A 226 -14.92 -21.83 24.50
C ASP A 226 -13.91 -22.77 23.83
N LYS A 227 -14.40 -23.89 23.28
CA LYS A 227 -13.66 -24.74 22.33
C LYS A 227 -14.23 -24.54 20.92
N VAL A 228 -13.36 -24.26 19.95
CA VAL A 228 -13.72 -24.12 18.54
C VAL A 228 -13.26 -25.37 17.80
N ILE A 229 -14.19 -26.06 17.14
CA ILE A 229 -13.91 -27.34 16.50
C ILE A 229 -13.09 -27.13 15.23
N SER A 230 -12.17 -28.05 14.92
CA SER A 230 -11.43 -28.00 13.66
C SER A 230 -12.36 -28.13 12.46
N GLY A 231 -12.15 -27.30 11.44
CA GLY A 231 -13.04 -27.13 10.29
C GLY A 231 -14.18 -26.12 10.52
N GLU A 232 -14.33 -25.57 11.74
CA GLU A 232 -15.33 -24.53 11.99
C GLU A 232 -14.92 -23.22 11.31
N GLU A 233 -15.84 -22.66 10.50
CA GLU A 233 -15.70 -21.33 9.93
C GLU A 233 -15.68 -20.26 11.01
N ILE A 234 -14.73 -19.33 10.87
CA ILE A 234 -14.56 -18.20 11.78
C ILE A 234 -14.40 -16.89 11.01
N GLU A 235 -14.80 -15.80 11.65
CA GLU A 235 -14.54 -14.43 11.19
C GLU A 235 -13.33 -13.88 11.94
N ILE A 236 -12.36 -13.30 11.22
CA ILE A 236 -11.20 -12.65 11.83
C ILE A 236 -11.55 -11.18 12.10
N LEU A 237 -11.57 -10.79 13.37
CA LEU A 237 -11.83 -9.41 13.80
C LEU A 237 -10.53 -8.59 13.88
N GLU A 238 -9.41 -9.22 14.27
CA GLU A 238 -8.09 -8.58 14.40
C GLU A 238 -6.98 -9.65 14.30
N SER A 239 -5.93 -9.43 13.49
CA SER A 239 -4.84 -10.40 13.25
C SER A 239 -3.46 -9.88 13.68
N ILE A 240 -3.39 -9.18 14.81
CA ILE A 240 -2.15 -8.58 15.31
C ILE A 240 -1.38 -9.56 16.20
N GLY A 241 -0.14 -9.84 15.81
CA GLY A 241 0.75 -10.75 16.55
C GLY A 241 0.37 -12.23 16.39
N ASP A 242 0.71 -13.03 17.40
CA ASP A 242 0.50 -14.48 17.37
C ASP A 242 -0.90 -14.93 17.80
N TRP A 243 -1.68 -14.03 18.41
CA TRP A 243 -3.02 -14.29 18.91
C TRP A 243 -4.05 -13.45 18.17
N TRP A 244 -4.83 -14.09 17.31
CA TRP A 244 -5.83 -13.44 16.49
C TRP A 244 -7.15 -13.38 17.22
N HIS A 245 -7.81 -12.23 17.14
CA HIS A 245 -9.14 -12.00 17.65
C HIS A 245 -10.15 -12.47 16.61
N ILE A 246 -11.01 -13.40 16.99
CA ILE A 246 -11.92 -14.09 16.07
C ILE A 246 -13.33 -14.12 16.64
N LYS A 247 -14.30 -14.34 15.75
CA LYS A 247 -15.69 -14.62 16.08
C LYS A 247 -16.09 -15.97 15.51
N THR A 248 -16.64 -16.84 16.36
CA THR A 248 -17.11 -18.18 15.99
C THR A 248 -18.43 -18.11 15.21
N LYS A 249 -18.83 -19.24 14.60
CA LYS A 249 -20.15 -19.34 13.92
C LYS A 249 -21.31 -19.08 14.89
N THR A 250 -21.14 -19.42 16.16
CA THR A 250 -22.10 -19.17 17.25
C THR A 250 -22.08 -17.73 17.78
N GLY A 251 -21.19 -16.88 17.26
CA GLY A 251 -21.10 -15.46 17.59
C GLY A 251 -20.23 -15.14 18.81
N LYS A 252 -19.55 -16.12 19.40
CA LYS A 252 -18.63 -15.89 20.52
C LYS A 252 -17.33 -15.28 20.04
N ILE A 253 -16.79 -14.37 20.83
CA ILE A 253 -15.61 -13.58 20.48
C ILE A 253 -14.49 -13.87 21.48
N GLY A 254 -13.27 -14.00 20.98
CA GLY A 254 -12.07 -14.21 21.79
C GLY A 254 -10.84 -14.43 20.93
N TYR A 255 -9.74 -14.86 21.55
CA TYR A 255 -8.45 -15.00 20.91
C TYR A 255 -8.09 -16.47 20.65
N VAL A 256 -7.52 -16.73 19.47
CA VAL A 256 -6.98 -18.02 19.06
C VAL A 256 -5.59 -17.80 18.50
N HIS A 257 -4.64 -18.68 18.81
CA HIS A 257 -3.29 -18.57 18.27
C HIS A 257 -3.31 -18.79 16.74
N LYS A 258 -2.64 -17.95 15.97
CA LYS A 258 -2.67 -17.94 14.50
C LYS A 258 -2.34 -19.29 13.85
N SER A 259 -1.54 -20.12 14.53
CA SER A 259 -1.20 -21.47 14.06
C SER A 259 -2.38 -22.43 14.02
N ARG A 260 -3.56 -22.02 14.52
CA ARG A 260 -4.80 -22.77 14.55
C ARG A 260 -5.83 -22.23 13.57
N ILE A 261 -5.45 -21.30 12.72
CA ILE A 261 -6.32 -20.64 11.76
C ILE A 261 -5.73 -20.81 10.38
N ARG A 262 -6.55 -21.24 9.43
CA ARG A 262 -6.20 -21.25 8.02
C ARG A 262 -7.30 -20.60 7.21
N ILE A 263 -6.97 -20.21 5.98
CA ILE A 263 -7.99 -19.80 5.02
C ILE A 263 -8.82 -21.04 4.71
N LYS A 264 -10.13 -20.96 4.93
CA LYS A 264 -11.08 -21.91 4.39
C LYS A 264 -11.08 -21.73 2.89
N THR A 265 -10.36 -22.62 2.25
CA THR A 265 -10.55 -22.89 0.84
C THR A 265 -11.97 -23.44 0.71
N ASP A 266 -12.89 -22.66 0.14
CA ASP A 266 -14.07 -23.28 -0.45
C ASP A 266 -13.54 -24.40 -1.38
N ASP A 267 -14.19 -25.57 -1.37
CA ASP A 267 -13.94 -26.68 -2.30
C ASP A 267 -14.26 -26.32 -3.77
N ASN A 268 -14.04 -25.07 -4.14
CA ASN A 268 -13.75 -24.61 -5.47
C ASN A 268 -12.37 -23.94 -5.42
N SER A 269 -11.30 -24.72 -5.56
CA SER A 269 -9.99 -24.22 -5.97
C SER A 269 -10.14 -23.34 -7.21
N THR A 270 -9.73 -22.07 -7.10
CA THR A 270 -9.71 -21.16 -8.26
C THR A 270 -8.56 -21.59 -9.14
N PHE A 271 -8.84 -22.56 -10.01
CA PHE A 271 -7.88 -23.02 -10.98
C PHE A 271 -7.69 -21.97 -12.07
N PHE A 272 -6.45 -21.74 -12.43
CA PHE A 272 -6.08 -20.83 -13.51
C PHE A 272 -5.59 -21.64 -14.71
N SER A 273 -5.85 -21.14 -15.92
CA SER A 273 -5.02 -21.52 -17.07
C SER A 273 -3.61 -20.95 -16.89
N ALA A 274 -2.59 -21.74 -17.19
CA ALA A 274 -1.20 -21.28 -17.11
C ALA A 274 -0.97 -20.06 -18.04
N THR A 275 -1.58 -20.06 -19.22
CA THR A 275 -1.44 -18.98 -20.20
C THR A 275 -2.06 -17.68 -19.72
N GLU A 276 -3.27 -17.75 -19.18
CA GLU A 276 -3.97 -16.57 -18.65
C GLU A 276 -3.23 -15.97 -17.45
N PHE A 277 -2.74 -16.82 -16.56
CA PHE A 277 -1.96 -16.38 -15.41
C PHE A 277 -0.67 -15.64 -15.81
N LYS A 278 0.08 -16.19 -16.77
CA LYS A 278 1.29 -15.54 -17.30
C LYS A 278 0.98 -14.18 -17.93
N LYS A 279 -0.08 -14.11 -18.75
CA LYS A 279 -0.51 -12.86 -19.40
C LYS A 279 -0.94 -11.79 -18.39
N ASP A 280 -1.63 -12.15 -17.32
CA ASP A 280 -2.03 -11.23 -16.25
C ASP A 280 -0.82 -10.59 -15.54
N LEU A 281 0.24 -11.35 -15.26
CA LEU A 281 1.46 -10.77 -14.69
C LEU A 281 2.23 -9.93 -15.72
N GLN A 282 2.28 -10.36 -16.98
CA GLN A 282 2.95 -9.60 -18.04
C GLN A 282 2.29 -8.25 -18.31
N SER A 283 0.95 -8.16 -18.25
CA SER A 283 0.23 -6.90 -18.40
C SER A 283 0.45 -5.95 -17.22
N LYS A 284 0.77 -6.47 -16.04
CA LYS A 284 1.14 -5.72 -14.83
C LYS A 284 2.61 -5.28 -14.81
N GLY A 285 3.32 -5.40 -15.93
CA GLY A 285 4.69 -4.92 -16.06
C GLY A 285 5.76 -5.91 -15.59
N TYR A 286 5.45 -7.21 -15.51
CA TYR A 286 6.46 -8.25 -15.25
C TYR A 286 6.92 -8.95 -16.54
N VAL A 287 8.11 -9.54 -16.50
CA VAL A 287 8.67 -10.41 -17.54
C VAL A 287 9.05 -11.72 -16.89
N ILE A 288 8.77 -12.84 -17.56
CA ILE A 288 9.20 -14.15 -17.10
C ILE A 288 10.70 -14.28 -17.40
N THR A 289 11.52 -14.54 -16.39
CA THR A 289 12.96 -14.76 -16.54
C THR A 289 13.34 -16.23 -16.43
N VAL A 290 12.58 -17.00 -15.65
CA VAL A 290 12.72 -18.46 -15.61
C VAL A 290 11.36 -19.13 -15.68
N GLU A 291 11.30 -20.17 -16.49
CA GLU A 291 10.22 -21.14 -16.51
C GLU A 291 10.81 -22.55 -16.43
N LYS A 292 10.47 -23.28 -15.37
CA LYS A 292 10.83 -24.69 -15.21
C LYS A 292 9.59 -25.55 -15.08
N LYS A 293 9.63 -26.70 -15.75
CA LYS A 293 8.60 -27.73 -15.73
C LYS A 293 9.10 -28.92 -14.93
N CYS A 294 8.29 -29.44 -14.02
CA CYS A 294 8.60 -30.61 -13.21
C CYS A 294 7.34 -31.19 -12.59
N ASP A 295 7.39 -32.41 -12.07
CA ASP A 295 6.32 -32.98 -11.25
C ASP A 295 6.66 -32.78 -9.76
N LEU A 296 6.35 -31.60 -9.21
CA LEU A 296 6.82 -31.18 -7.89
C LEU A 296 6.08 -31.90 -6.77
N ASN A 297 4.77 -32.10 -6.93
CA ASN A 297 3.96 -32.87 -5.99
C ASN A 297 4.03 -34.39 -6.24
N GLN A 298 4.71 -34.82 -7.31
CA GLN A 298 4.91 -36.22 -7.70
C GLN A 298 3.58 -36.95 -7.89
N ASP A 299 2.63 -36.29 -8.57
CA ASP A 299 1.32 -36.84 -8.92
C ASP A 299 1.24 -37.33 -10.39
N GLY A 300 2.36 -37.27 -11.10
CA GLY A 300 2.49 -37.66 -12.50
C GLY A 300 2.11 -36.56 -13.49
N LYS A 301 1.76 -35.35 -13.02
CA LYS A 301 1.43 -34.20 -13.88
C LYS A 301 2.56 -33.18 -13.88
N GLU A 302 2.74 -32.53 -15.02
CA GLU A 302 3.75 -31.48 -15.17
C GLU A 302 3.26 -30.17 -14.54
N ASP A 303 3.88 -29.78 -13.44
CA ASP A 303 3.78 -28.48 -12.78
C ASP A 303 4.70 -27.44 -13.43
N GLN A 304 4.47 -26.16 -13.13
CA GLN A 304 5.33 -25.07 -13.60
C GLN A 304 5.81 -24.19 -12.45
N LEU A 305 7.11 -23.90 -12.45
CA LEU A 305 7.73 -22.94 -11.55
C LEU A 305 8.22 -21.76 -12.38
N LEU A 306 7.76 -20.57 -12.01
CA LEU A 306 7.99 -19.34 -12.75
C LEU A 306 8.68 -18.31 -11.85
N VAL A 307 9.70 -17.65 -12.40
CA VAL A 307 10.32 -16.46 -11.80
C VAL A 307 10.08 -15.29 -12.73
N PHE A 308 9.65 -14.17 -12.16
CA PHE A 308 9.34 -12.94 -12.88
C PHE A 308 10.22 -11.79 -12.37
N GLU A 309 10.62 -10.91 -13.28
CA GLU A 309 11.26 -9.63 -12.97
C GLU A 309 10.37 -8.45 -13.40
N PRO A 310 10.37 -7.33 -12.66
CA PRO A 310 9.67 -6.11 -13.07
C PRO A 310 10.37 -5.42 -14.26
N LYS A 311 9.62 -4.97 -15.26
CA LYS A 311 10.13 -4.22 -16.42
C LYS A 311 10.76 -2.87 -16.05
N VAL A 312 10.26 -2.27 -14.99
CA VAL A 312 10.76 -0.99 -14.47
C VAL A 312 11.22 -1.24 -13.05
N ILE A 313 12.53 -1.17 -12.86
CA ILE A 313 13.15 -1.16 -11.55
C ILE A 313 13.24 0.32 -11.16
N GLY A 314 12.44 0.76 -10.18
CA GLY A 314 12.42 2.15 -9.76
C GLY A 314 13.81 2.60 -9.28
N SER A 315 14.37 3.63 -9.91
CA SER A 315 15.59 4.27 -9.43
C SER A 315 15.26 5.14 -8.23
N ASN A 316 15.83 4.87 -7.06
CA ASN A 316 15.95 5.87 -5.99
C ASN A 316 17.18 5.59 -5.10
N SER A 317 17.68 6.69 -4.54
CA SER A 317 18.93 6.88 -3.81
C SER A 317 19.07 6.08 -2.49
N SER A 318 20.25 5.49 -2.30
CA SER A 318 20.94 5.12 -1.05
C SER A 318 20.14 4.43 0.08
N ASN A 319 20.36 3.11 0.20
CA ASN A 319 20.07 2.15 1.29
C ASN A 319 18.79 1.31 1.23
N ASP A 320 17.98 1.41 0.19
CA ASP A 320 16.77 0.58 0.07
C ASP A 320 17.07 -0.84 -0.44
N ILE A 321 16.36 -1.82 0.14
CA ILE A 321 16.29 -3.22 -0.32
C ILE A 321 14.89 -3.44 -0.91
N ILE A 322 14.80 -3.71 -2.21
CA ILE A 322 13.55 -3.98 -2.92
C ILE A 322 13.42 -5.48 -3.16
N MET A 323 12.24 -6.04 -2.85
CA MET A 323 11.88 -7.43 -3.15
C MET A 323 10.50 -7.42 -3.80
N ASN A 324 10.46 -7.51 -5.12
CA ASN A 324 9.20 -7.46 -5.86
C ASN A 324 9.18 -8.40 -7.07
N SER A 325 10.14 -9.31 -7.18
CA SER A 325 10.21 -10.34 -8.23
C SER A 325 9.35 -11.55 -7.83
N PRO A 326 8.20 -11.80 -8.49
CA PRO A 326 7.33 -12.93 -8.16
C PRO A 326 7.99 -14.28 -8.43
N VAL A 327 7.95 -15.16 -7.43
CA VAL A 327 8.14 -16.60 -7.59
C VAL A 327 6.76 -17.26 -7.53
N CYS A 328 6.38 -17.97 -8.59
CA CYS A 328 5.07 -18.59 -8.72
C CYS A 328 5.21 -20.10 -8.96
N ILE A 329 4.43 -20.90 -8.23
CA ILE A 329 4.36 -22.36 -8.39
C ILE A 329 2.94 -22.71 -8.84
N LEU A 330 2.82 -23.33 -10.00
CA LEU A 330 1.57 -23.74 -10.63
C LEU A 330 1.48 -25.26 -10.55
N ILE A 331 0.72 -25.77 -9.58
CA ILE A 331 0.49 -27.22 -9.41
C ILE A 331 -0.65 -27.66 -10.33
N ASN A 332 -0.35 -28.56 -11.26
CA ASN A 332 -1.25 -29.01 -12.31
C ASN A 332 -2.31 -29.95 -11.74
N LYS A 333 -3.58 -29.56 -11.83
CA LYS A 333 -4.70 -30.44 -11.44
C LYS A 333 -5.34 -31.16 -12.64
N GLY A 334 -4.83 -30.94 -13.86
CA GLY A 334 -5.31 -31.51 -15.12
C GLY A 334 -6.17 -30.54 -15.92
N ASN A 335 -6.43 -30.80 -17.21
CA ASN A 335 -7.29 -29.98 -18.07
C ASN A 335 -6.94 -28.47 -18.09
N ASP A 336 -5.64 -28.14 -18.15
CA ASP A 336 -5.12 -26.77 -18.09
C ASP A 336 -5.59 -25.99 -16.85
N LYS A 337 -5.81 -26.68 -15.73
CA LYS A 337 -6.20 -26.08 -14.45
C LYS A 337 -5.07 -26.21 -13.44
N TYR A 338 -4.54 -25.07 -13.01
CA TYR A 338 -3.44 -24.99 -12.07
C TYR A 338 -3.85 -24.36 -10.74
N LEU A 339 -3.42 -24.96 -9.64
CA LEU A 339 -3.42 -24.35 -8.32
C LEU A 339 -2.17 -23.49 -8.19
N VAL A 340 -2.34 -22.20 -7.87
CA VAL A 340 -1.24 -21.23 -7.92
C VAL A 340 -0.81 -20.81 -6.53
N TYR A 341 0.49 -20.93 -6.27
CA TYR A 341 1.18 -20.37 -5.12
C TYR A 341 2.06 -19.21 -5.59
N LYS A 342 2.09 -18.10 -4.87
CA LYS A 342 2.90 -16.91 -5.22
C LYS A 342 3.59 -16.35 -3.98
N ASN A 343 4.85 -15.95 -4.12
CA ASN A 343 5.58 -15.18 -3.11
C ASN A 343 6.44 -14.07 -3.76
N LEU A 344 6.44 -12.87 -3.18
CA LEU A 344 7.22 -11.70 -3.62
C LEU A 344 8.46 -11.43 -2.73
N ASN A 345 8.55 -12.07 -1.57
CA ASN A 345 9.53 -11.78 -0.53
C ASN A 345 10.69 -12.78 -0.50
N ILE A 346 11.05 -13.37 -1.65
CA ILE A 346 12.18 -14.30 -1.77
C ILE A 346 13.36 -13.61 -2.43
N ILE A 347 13.14 -13.03 -3.61
CA ILE A 347 14.21 -12.50 -4.45
C ILE A 347 14.45 -11.03 -4.13
N TYR A 348 15.72 -10.67 -3.91
CA TYR A 348 16.17 -9.28 -3.86
C TYR A 348 16.28 -8.72 -5.27
N THR A 349 15.45 -7.73 -5.61
CA THR A 349 15.46 -7.07 -6.92
C THR A 349 16.47 -5.92 -6.98
N VAL A 350 16.65 -5.21 -5.85
CA VAL A 350 17.64 -4.15 -5.71
C VAL A 350 18.17 -4.16 -4.29
N VAL A 351 19.49 -4.13 -4.15
CA VAL A 351 20.24 -3.97 -2.91
C VAL A 351 21.29 -2.88 -3.12
N SER A 352 21.09 -1.74 -2.44
CA SER A 352 22.05 -0.62 -2.53
C SER A 352 23.49 -1.04 -2.16
N ASN A 353 24.47 -0.56 -2.92
CA ASN A 353 25.91 -0.78 -2.70
C ASN A 353 26.37 -2.25 -2.77
N CYS A 354 25.61 -3.11 -3.46
CA CYS A 354 26.02 -4.47 -3.75
C CYS A 354 26.53 -4.58 -5.19
N PRO A 355 27.80 -4.95 -5.42
CA PRO A 355 28.32 -5.16 -6.78
C PRO A 355 27.79 -6.44 -7.44
N SER A 356 27.06 -7.28 -6.69
CA SER A 356 26.52 -8.56 -7.13
C SER A 356 25.31 -8.93 -6.28
N ASP A 357 24.14 -8.41 -6.62
CA ASP A 357 22.85 -8.76 -6.03
C ASP A 357 21.88 -9.33 -7.06
N GLY A 358 21.04 -10.24 -6.59
CA GLY A 358 19.88 -10.69 -7.33
C GLY A 358 19.86 -12.18 -7.62
N PHE A 359 18.76 -12.58 -8.26
CA PHE A 359 18.47 -13.95 -8.62
C PHE A 359 19.54 -14.55 -9.54
N GLN A 360 20.00 -15.75 -9.23
CA GLN A 360 20.91 -16.52 -10.08
C GLN A 360 20.20 -17.67 -10.76
N SER A 361 19.50 -18.49 -9.97
CA SER A 361 18.98 -19.76 -10.47
C SER A 361 17.79 -20.25 -9.65
N LEU A 362 16.96 -21.03 -10.33
CA LEU A 362 15.94 -21.86 -9.74
C LEU A 362 16.34 -23.31 -10.02
N VAL A 363 16.70 -24.08 -9.01
CA VAL A 363 17.07 -25.50 -9.14
C VAL A 363 15.92 -26.36 -8.65
N VAL A 364 15.56 -27.41 -9.40
CA VAL A 364 14.52 -28.37 -9.02
C VAL A 364 15.15 -29.75 -8.92
N LYS A 365 14.84 -30.47 -7.84
CA LYS A 365 15.26 -31.86 -7.63
C LYS A 365 14.18 -32.59 -6.85
N ASP A 366 13.59 -33.61 -7.46
CA ASP A 366 12.47 -34.36 -6.90
C ASP A 366 11.32 -33.41 -6.49
N ASN A 367 10.80 -33.53 -5.27
CA ASN A 367 9.78 -32.65 -4.71
C ASN A 367 10.35 -31.38 -4.03
N TYR A 368 11.59 -31.01 -4.34
CA TYR A 368 12.28 -29.83 -3.81
C TYR A 368 12.58 -28.84 -4.92
N PHE A 369 12.55 -27.56 -4.55
CA PHE A 369 13.13 -26.50 -5.37
C PHE A 369 13.92 -25.52 -4.51
N THR A 370 14.98 -24.96 -5.09
CA THR A 370 15.87 -24.00 -4.44
C THR A 370 15.95 -22.75 -5.28
N ILE A 371 15.75 -21.60 -4.63
CA ILE A 371 16.07 -20.28 -5.20
C ILE A 371 17.49 -19.95 -4.73
N GLU A 372 18.36 -19.70 -5.70
CA GLU A 372 19.75 -19.30 -5.50
C GLU A 372 19.88 -17.83 -5.90
N GLN A 373 20.45 -17.02 -5.01
CA GLN A 373 20.65 -15.59 -5.25
C GLN A 373 21.91 -15.08 -4.57
N ASN A 374 22.48 -14.00 -5.11
CA ASN A 374 23.60 -13.30 -4.50
C ASN A 374 23.10 -12.07 -3.76
N THR A 375 23.73 -11.77 -2.63
CA THR A 375 23.51 -10.52 -1.88
C THR A 375 24.82 -10.04 -1.25
N CYS A 376 24.75 -8.93 -0.54
CA CYS A 376 25.88 -8.31 0.13
C CYS A 376 25.55 -7.96 1.57
N GLY A 377 26.53 -8.13 2.47
CA GLY A 377 26.44 -7.69 3.85
C GLY A 377 27.78 -7.17 4.35
N GLY A 378 27.91 -5.84 4.48
CA GLY A 378 29.17 -5.21 4.89
C GLY A 378 30.33 -5.57 3.94
N TRP A 379 31.31 -6.31 4.45
CA TRP A 379 32.50 -6.75 3.69
C TRP A 379 32.34 -8.11 3.01
N TYR A 380 31.15 -8.72 3.05
CA TYR A 380 30.91 -10.05 2.51
C TYR A 380 30.10 -10.01 1.22
N LEU A 381 30.46 -10.88 0.28
CA LEU A 381 29.54 -11.39 -0.75
C LEU A 381 28.87 -12.63 -0.18
N ILE A 382 27.55 -12.75 -0.39
CA ILE A 382 26.73 -13.78 0.24
C ILE A 382 25.98 -14.53 -0.85
N ASP A 383 26.22 -15.84 -0.94
CA ASP A 383 25.40 -16.76 -1.72
C ASP A 383 24.27 -17.28 -0.83
N GLU A 384 23.02 -17.00 -1.19
CA GLU A 384 21.84 -17.42 -0.44
C GLU A 384 21.08 -18.53 -1.16
N TYR A 385 20.78 -19.61 -0.42
CA TYR A 385 20.08 -20.79 -0.90
C TYR A 385 18.79 -20.98 -0.10
N THR A 386 17.64 -20.72 -0.71
CA THR A 386 16.33 -20.93 -0.08
C THR A 386 15.65 -22.15 -0.71
N THR A 387 15.65 -23.27 0.02
CA THR A 387 15.05 -24.54 -0.43
C THR A 387 13.67 -24.74 0.17
N PHE A 388 12.69 -24.93 -0.71
CA PHE A 388 11.34 -25.37 -0.37
C PHE A 388 11.13 -26.82 -0.78
N LYS A 389 10.16 -27.47 -0.15
CA LYS A 389 9.68 -28.79 -0.52
C LYS A 389 8.17 -28.81 -0.62
N PHE A 390 7.64 -29.64 -1.51
CA PHE A 390 6.25 -30.06 -1.44
C PHE A 390 6.11 -31.17 -0.40
N ASP A 391 5.33 -30.91 0.66
CA ASP A 391 5.02 -31.89 1.69
C ASP A 391 3.72 -32.61 1.35
N LYS A 392 3.86 -33.84 0.84
CA LYS A 392 2.73 -34.69 0.44
C LYS A 392 1.74 -34.97 1.55
N ASN A 393 2.18 -34.98 2.81
CA ASN A 393 1.31 -35.32 3.93
C ASN A 393 0.34 -34.18 4.24
N SER A 394 0.75 -32.93 4.00
CA SER A 394 -0.06 -31.76 4.29
C SER A 394 -0.55 -31.02 3.04
N ASP A 395 -0.18 -31.46 1.84
CA ASP A 395 -0.52 -30.85 0.54
C ASP A 395 -0.07 -29.37 0.47
N GLU A 396 1.11 -29.08 1.04
CA GLU A 396 1.64 -27.72 1.17
C GLU A 396 3.07 -27.62 0.67
N ILE A 397 3.44 -26.42 0.22
CA ILE A 397 4.83 -26.07 -0.04
C ILE A 397 5.40 -25.40 1.21
N VAL A 398 6.45 -25.97 1.78
CA VAL A 398 7.05 -25.51 3.03
C VAL A 398 8.54 -25.24 2.88
N LEU A 399 9.06 -24.28 3.63
CA LEU A 399 10.50 -24.04 3.74
C LEU A 399 11.15 -25.29 4.33
N HIS A 400 12.10 -25.85 3.61
CA HIS A 400 12.88 -27.01 4.06
C HIS A 400 14.19 -26.57 4.70
N LYS A 401 14.90 -25.66 4.04
CA LYS A 401 16.25 -25.25 4.40
C LYS A 401 16.53 -23.83 3.90
N PHE A 402 17.29 -23.07 4.67
CA PHE A 402 17.84 -21.77 4.29
C PHE A 402 19.33 -21.79 4.59
N GLY A 403 20.15 -21.44 3.60
CA GLY A 403 21.61 -21.43 3.71
C GLY A 403 22.20 -20.12 3.23
N GLN A 404 23.28 -19.66 3.87
CA GLN A 404 24.11 -18.57 3.37
C GLN A 404 25.57 -18.96 3.43
N SER A 405 26.29 -18.79 2.32
CA SER A 405 27.73 -18.92 2.23
C SER A 405 28.36 -17.55 2.07
N PHE A 406 29.52 -17.34 2.70
CA PHE A 406 30.12 -16.01 2.83
C PHE A 406 31.51 -15.99 2.21
N SER A 407 31.77 -15.00 1.35
CA SER A 407 33.10 -14.69 0.81
C SER A 407 33.57 -13.33 1.30
N ASP A 408 34.76 -13.27 1.93
CA ASP A 408 35.37 -12.02 2.38
C ASP A 408 35.98 -11.27 1.20
N ARG A 409 35.54 -10.01 0.98
CA ARG A 409 36.01 -9.20 -0.15
C ARG A 409 37.49 -8.80 -0.07
N LYS A 410 38.09 -8.79 1.14
CA LYS A 410 39.49 -8.42 1.33
C LYS A 410 40.42 -9.63 1.33
N ASN A 411 39.90 -10.80 1.68
CA ASN A 411 40.66 -12.04 1.73
C ASN A 411 39.80 -13.22 1.24
N PRO A 412 39.74 -13.47 -0.07
CA PRO A 412 38.91 -14.54 -0.65
C PRO A 412 39.24 -15.94 -0.12
N ASP A 413 40.47 -16.17 0.34
CA ASP A 413 40.91 -17.47 0.87
C ASP A 413 40.50 -17.69 2.34
N LYS A 414 39.92 -16.67 2.98
CA LYS A 414 39.44 -16.78 4.36
C LYS A 414 38.22 -17.69 4.41
N VAL A 415 38.39 -18.83 5.06
CA VAL A 415 37.28 -19.77 5.32
C VAL A 415 36.32 -19.17 6.35
N ILE A 416 35.07 -18.95 5.94
CA ILE A 416 33.98 -18.48 6.80
C ILE A 416 32.94 -19.59 6.90
N PRO A 417 32.48 -19.98 8.10
CA PRO A 417 31.44 -20.98 8.24
C PRO A 417 30.12 -20.54 7.60
N ASP A 418 29.51 -21.46 6.87
CA ASP A 418 28.17 -21.26 6.31
C ASP A 418 27.12 -21.14 7.42
N LEU A 419 26.13 -20.27 7.21
CA LEU A 419 24.91 -20.29 7.99
C LEU A 419 23.98 -21.35 7.41
N LEU A 420 23.48 -22.23 8.27
CA LEU A 420 22.50 -23.23 7.88
C LEU A 420 21.33 -23.27 8.84
N LEU A 421 20.14 -22.97 8.33
CA LEU A 421 18.87 -23.10 9.04
C LEU A 421 18.03 -24.21 8.41
N SER A 422 17.41 -24.99 9.27
CA SER A 422 16.47 -26.04 8.92
C SER A 422 15.16 -25.88 9.69
N THR A 423 14.19 -26.73 9.42
CA THR A 423 12.92 -26.79 10.16
C THR A 423 13.09 -26.89 11.68
N LYS A 424 14.22 -27.42 12.17
CA LYS A 424 14.55 -27.42 13.61
C LYS A 424 14.70 -26.01 14.18
N ASN A 425 15.22 -25.07 13.39
CA ASN A 425 15.48 -23.70 13.80
C ASN A 425 14.23 -22.83 13.69
N PHE A 426 13.51 -22.91 12.57
CA PHE A 426 12.41 -21.99 12.25
C PHE A 426 11.01 -22.61 12.36
N GLY A 427 10.90 -23.91 12.63
CA GLY A 427 9.63 -24.64 12.64
C GLY A 427 9.06 -24.83 11.23
N LYS A 428 7.73 -24.75 11.09
CA LYS A 428 7.04 -24.83 9.80
C LYS A 428 6.80 -23.42 9.27
N ILE A 429 7.31 -23.13 8.08
CA ILE A 429 7.05 -21.90 7.34
C ILE A 429 6.47 -22.29 5.98
N LEU A 430 5.28 -21.78 5.66
CA LEU A 430 4.67 -21.97 4.35
C LEU A 430 5.38 -21.12 3.29
N PHE A 431 5.42 -21.58 2.05
CA PHE A 431 6.01 -20.86 0.92
C PHE A 431 5.53 -19.41 0.82
N GLN A 432 4.22 -19.16 0.95
CA GLN A 432 3.64 -17.81 0.83
C GLN A 432 4.02 -16.89 2.00
N ASN A 433 4.41 -17.46 3.13
CA ASN A 433 4.71 -16.72 4.37
C ASN A 433 6.22 -16.49 4.57
N PHE A 434 7.05 -17.10 3.73
CA PHE A 434 8.50 -16.92 3.80
C PHE A 434 8.91 -15.51 3.39
N ASN A 435 9.90 -14.95 4.08
CA ASN A 435 10.49 -13.65 3.78
C ASN A 435 12.00 -13.69 4.07
N SER A 436 12.85 -13.47 3.05
CA SER A 436 14.31 -13.51 3.23
C SER A 436 14.82 -12.44 4.20
N LYS A 437 14.15 -11.29 4.33
CA LYS A 437 14.61 -10.21 5.25
C LYS A 437 14.50 -10.59 6.72
N THR A 438 13.54 -11.43 7.10
CA THR A 438 13.21 -11.70 8.51
C THR A 438 13.49 -13.14 8.93
N ILE A 439 13.98 -14.00 8.03
CA ILE A 439 14.25 -15.41 8.35
C ILE A 439 15.27 -15.58 9.48
N LEU A 440 16.26 -14.69 9.55
CA LEU A 440 17.29 -14.73 10.59
C LEU A 440 16.72 -14.45 11.99
N GLU A 441 15.64 -13.68 12.09
CA GLU A 441 14.91 -13.41 13.34
C GLU A 441 14.10 -14.63 13.81
N LYS A 442 13.86 -15.61 12.93
CA LYS A 442 13.12 -16.84 13.24
C LYS A 442 14.01 -17.96 13.79
N LYS A 443 15.30 -17.71 13.99
CA LYS A 443 16.22 -18.65 14.65
C LYS A 443 15.80 -18.80 16.12
N LYS A 444 15.15 -19.92 16.45
CA LYS A 444 14.87 -20.30 17.83
C LYS A 444 16.12 -20.68 18.61
#